data_AF-A0AA87IFU7-F1
#
_entry.id   AF-A0AA87IFU7-F1
#
_cell.length_a   1.000
_cell.length_b   1.000
_cell.length_c   1.000
_cell.angle_alpha   90.00
_cell.angle_beta   90.00
_cell.angle_gamma   90.00
#
_symmetry.space_group_name_H-M   'P 1'
#
loop_
_entity.id
_entity.type
_entity.pdbx_description
1 polymer ?
#
loop_
_entity_poly.entity_id
_entity_poly.type
_entity_poly.pdbx_seq_one_letter_code
_entity_poly.pdbx_strand_id
1 'polypeptide(L)'
;MGKRADGKPNPLETKEYLQDSTFTVGLESTDLRLLIRIGAAIQHPVYMPYLGRRACPPAGPIRVGLVDKPLEQAFKGKEQAHVETIDGTEAHWDQPANNRVFQARYSNAIDPLFNAVAEAQKKLKP
;
A
#
# COMPACT_ATOMS: atom_id res chain seq x y z
N MET A 1 18.22 -11.39 -34.40
CA MET A 1 17.93 -10.26 -33.49
C MET A 1 17.69 -9.02 -34.34
N GLY A 2 16.53 -8.37 -34.23
CA GLY A 2 16.23 -7.17 -35.03
C GLY A 2 17.17 -6.02 -34.67
N LYS A 3 17.68 -5.31 -35.69
CA LYS A 3 18.41 -4.06 -35.52
C LYS A 3 17.47 -2.89 -35.74
N ARG A 4 17.71 -1.78 -35.04
CA ARG A 4 17.07 -0.49 -35.31
C ARG A 4 17.46 0.01 -36.71
N ALA A 5 16.72 0.99 -37.23
CA ALA A 5 17.02 1.63 -38.51
C ALA A 5 18.42 2.30 -38.56
N ASP A 6 19.01 2.63 -37.40
CA ASP A 6 20.37 3.16 -37.25
C ASP A 6 21.44 2.06 -37.07
N GLY A 7 21.09 0.79 -37.27
CA GLY A 7 21.98 -0.37 -37.15
C GLY A 7 22.33 -0.77 -35.72
N LYS A 8 21.87 -0.02 -34.70
CA LYS A 8 22.09 -0.34 -33.29
C LYS A 8 21.20 -1.51 -32.84
N PRO A 9 21.64 -2.30 -31.86
CA PRO A 9 20.76 -3.29 -31.25
C PRO A 9 19.55 -2.59 -30.61
N ASN A 10 18.41 -3.27 -30.57
CA ASN A 10 17.28 -2.81 -29.79
C ASN A 10 17.70 -2.65 -28.32
N PRO A 11 17.27 -1.55 -27.64
CA PRO A 11 17.55 -1.38 -26.22
C PRO A 11 16.92 -2.54 -25.43
N LEU A 12 17.72 -3.15 -24.56
CA LEU A 12 17.24 -4.16 -23.62
C LEU A 12 16.68 -3.46 -22.38
N GLU A 13 15.49 -3.84 -21.95
CA GLU A 13 14.88 -3.34 -20.71
C GLU A 13 14.66 -4.49 -19.74
N THR A 14 15.22 -4.36 -18.52
CA THR A 14 14.94 -5.29 -17.41
C THR A 14 13.83 -4.73 -16.54
N LYS A 15 12.89 -5.58 -16.12
CA LYS A 15 11.71 -5.20 -15.34
C LYS A 15 11.55 -6.17 -14.18
N GLU A 16 11.55 -5.66 -12.97
CA GLU A 16 11.38 -6.44 -11.75
C GLU A 16 9.89 -6.53 -11.36
N TYR A 17 9.49 -7.70 -10.87
CA TYR A 17 8.12 -8.02 -10.46
C TYR A 17 8.15 -8.86 -9.18
N LEU A 18 7.14 -8.67 -8.33
CA LEU A 18 6.86 -9.60 -7.23
C LEU A 18 5.97 -10.73 -7.76
N GLN A 19 6.30 -11.97 -7.42
CA GLN A 19 5.53 -13.17 -7.78
C GLN A 19 4.78 -13.70 -6.57
N ASP A 20 3.58 -14.25 -6.81
CA ASP A 20 2.72 -14.89 -5.79
C ASP A 20 2.48 -14.05 -4.52
N SER A 21 2.50 -12.71 -4.66
CA SER A 21 2.29 -11.79 -3.55
C SER A 21 0.83 -11.39 -3.40
N THR A 22 0.38 -11.26 -2.16
CA THR A 22 -0.96 -10.78 -1.81
C THR A 22 -0.82 -9.68 -0.76
N PHE A 23 -1.57 -8.59 -0.96
CA PHE A 23 -1.55 -7.44 -0.06
C PHE A 23 -2.96 -7.16 0.46
N THR A 24 -3.04 -6.68 1.71
CA THR A 24 -4.25 -6.07 2.26
C THR A 24 -3.94 -4.61 2.54
N VAL A 25 -4.74 -3.69 2.00
CA VAL A 25 -4.57 -2.25 2.16
C VAL A 25 -5.78 -1.70 2.92
N GLY A 26 -5.53 -0.85 3.92
CA GLY A 26 -6.59 -0.13 4.63
C GLY A 26 -6.50 1.36 4.37
N LEU A 27 -7.66 2.01 4.31
CA LEU A 27 -7.80 3.45 4.20
C LEU A 27 -8.64 3.92 5.39
N GLU A 28 -8.13 4.89 6.13
CA GLU A 28 -8.85 5.52 7.25
C GLU A 28 -9.21 6.96 6.88
N SER A 29 -10.43 7.36 7.27
CA SER A 29 -10.90 8.73 7.09
C SER A 29 -12.00 9.02 8.09
N THR A 30 -12.09 10.27 8.53
CA THR A 30 -13.23 10.77 9.31
C THR A 30 -14.48 10.95 8.45
N ASP A 31 -14.36 10.96 7.11
CA ASP A 31 -15.49 11.02 6.20
C ASP A 31 -15.90 9.61 5.73
N LEU A 32 -16.89 9.03 6.41
CA LEU A 32 -17.44 7.72 6.05
C LEU A 32 -18.02 7.69 4.62
N ARG A 33 -18.59 8.80 4.12
CA ARG A 33 -19.16 8.84 2.76
C ARG A 33 -18.07 8.73 1.71
N LEU A 34 -16.90 9.30 1.97
CA LEU A 34 -15.73 9.14 1.12
C LEU A 34 -15.31 7.67 1.03
N LEU A 35 -15.20 6.97 2.17
CA LEU A 35 -14.82 5.56 2.21
C LEU A 35 -15.82 4.67 1.47
N ILE A 36 -17.13 4.90 1.67
CA ILE A 36 -18.19 4.19 0.93
C ILE A 36 -18.05 4.41 -0.58
N ARG A 37 -17.83 5.66 -1.01
CA ARG A 37 -17.67 6.00 -2.43
C ARG A 37 -16.44 5.34 -3.05
N ILE A 38 -15.31 5.32 -2.32
CA ILE A 38 -14.09 4.63 -2.76
C ILE A 38 -14.37 3.14 -2.92
N GLY A 39 -15.03 2.52 -1.93
CA GLY A 39 -15.36 1.10 -1.99
C GLY A 39 -16.23 0.74 -3.20
N ALA A 40 -17.27 1.54 -3.48
CA ALA A 40 -18.11 1.36 -4.65
C ALA A 40 -17.34 1.51 -5.97
N ALA A 41 -16.42 2.49 -6.05
CA ALA A 41 -15.59 2.70 -7.23
C ALA A 41 -14.60 1.55 -7.49
N ILE A 42 -14.11 0.89 -6.44
CA ILE A 42 -13.25 -0.30 -6.57
C ILE A 42 -14.05 -1.51 -7.09
N GLN A 43 -15.29 -1.67 -6.63
CA GLN A 43 -16.18 -2.76 -7.07
C GLN A 43 -16.75 -2.53 -8.48
N HIS A 44 -16.91 -1.28 -8.89
CA HIS A 44 -17.42 -0.88 -10.21
C HIS A 44 -16.47 0.10 -10.90
N PRO A 45 -15.27 -0.35 -11.30
CA PRO A 45 -14.25 0.57 -11.79
C PRO A 45 -14.56 1.03 -13.22
N VAL A 46 -14.43 2.34 -13.47
CA VAL A 46 -14.57 2.93 -14.81
C VAL A 46 -13.39 2.56 -15.72
N TYR A 47 -12.21 2.38 -15.14
CA TYR A 47 -10.98 1.98 -15.83
C TYR A 47 -10.50 0.62 -15.32
N MET A 48 -9.87 -0.17 -16.18
CA MET A 48 -9.33 -1.48 -15.81
C MET A 48 -8.26 -1.35 -14.71
N PRO A 49 -8.44 -1.97 -13.53
CA PRO A 49 -7.43 -1.95 -12.48
C PRO A 49 -6.22 -2.82 -12.83
N TYR A 50 -5.04 -2.41 -12.37
CA TYR A 50 -3.78 -3.15 -12.50
C TYR A 50 -2.87 -2.91 -11.29
N LEU A 51 -2.05 -3.90 -10.95
CA LEU A 51 -1.13 -3.87 -9.80
C LEU A 51 0.22 -3.28 -10.23
N GLY A 52 0.28 -1.95 -10.33
CA GLY A 52 1.48 -1.20 -10.72
C GLY A 52 1.67 -1.09 -12.23
N ARG A 53 1.89 -2.20 -12.94
CA ARG A 53 2.05 -2.23 -14.41
C ARG A 53 0.82 -2.83 -15.07
N ARG A 54 0.42 -2.35 -16.26
CA ARG A 54 -0.74 -2.86 -17.01
C ARG A 54 -0.69 -4.37 -17.34
N ALA A 55 0.51 -4.96 -17.35
CA ALA A 55 0.72 -6.40 -17.54
C ALA A 55 0.40 -7.25 -16.28
N CYS A 56 0.10 -6.62 -15.14
CA CYS A 56 -0.19 -7.27 -13.87
C CYS A 56 -1.68 -7.05 -13.50
N PRO A 57 -2.63 -7.73 -14.19
CA PRO A 57 -4.02 -7.68 -13.79
C PRO A 57 -4.21 -8.35 -12.42
N PRO A 58 -5.17 -7.89 -11.59
CA PRO A 58 -5.54 -8.61 -10.38
C PRO A 58 -6.01 -10.04 -10.70
N ALA A 59 -5.64 -11.02 -9.87
CA ALA A 59 -6.04 -12.42 -10.06
C ALA A 59 -7.57 -12.65 -9.95
N GLY A 60 -8.30 -11.68 -9.42
CA GLY A 60 -9.75 -11.68 -9.32
C GLY A 60 -10.28 -10.35 -8.81
N PRO A 61 -11.60 -10.28 -8.49
CA PRO A 61 -12.20 -9.07 -7.95
C PRO A 61 -11.50 -8.61 -6.67
N ILE A 62 -11.21 -7.30 -6.59
CA ILE A 62 -10.66 -6.68 -5.37
C ILE A 62 -11.75 -6.66 -4.31
N ARG A 63 -11.51 -7.35 -3.19
CA ARG A 63 -12.46 -7.41 -2.08
C ARG A 63 -12.40 -6.14 -1.27
N VAL A 64 -13.56 -5.60 -0.92
CA VAL A 64 -13.70 -4.37 -0.14
C VAL A 64 -14.59 -4.65 1.07
N GLY A 65 -14.21 -4.09 2.23
CA GLY A 65 -15.01 -4.12 3.45
C GLY A 65 -14.83 -2.83 4.24
N LEU A 66 -15.77 -2.55 5.15
CA LEU A 66 -15.67 -1.47 6.12
C LEU A 66 -15.47 -2.05 7.51
N VAL A 67 -14.61 -1.42 8.29
CA VAL A 67 -14.30 -1.82 9.66
C VAL A 67 -14.40 -0.57 10.54
N ASP A 68 -15.25 -0.64 11.57
CA ASP A 68 -15.41 0.45 12.54
C ASP A 68 -14.34 0.38 13.62
N LYS A 69 -13.08 0.59 13.21
CA LYS A 69 -11.90 0.65 14.07
C LYS A 69 -10.85 1.57 13.43
N PRO A 70 -10.00 2.24 14.24
CA PRO A 70 -8.80 2.90 13.73
C PRO A 70 -7.90 1.94 12.96
N LEU A 71 -7.14 2.43 11.97
CA LEU A 71 -6.34 1.62 11.05
C LEU A 71 -5.36 0.70 11.78
N GLU A 72 -4.64 1.24 12.76
CA GLU A 72 -3.70 0.47 13.59
C GLU A 72 -4.38 -0.72 14.28
N GLN A 73 -5.59 -0.53 14.80
CA GLN A 73 -6.34 -1.60 15.48
C GLN A 73 -6.91 -2.61 14.49
N ALA A 74 -7.32 -2.16 13.30
CA ALA A 74 -7.81 -3.04 12.24
C ALA A 74 -6.71 -3.98 11.72
N PHE A 75 -5.45 -3.55 11.77
CA PHE A 75 -4.28 -4.33 11.33
C PHE A 75 -3.49 -4.96 12.49
N LYS A 76 -3.90 -4.77 13.75
CA LYS A 76 -3.23 -5.39 14.90
C LYS A 76 -3.19 -6.92 14.76
N GLY A 77 -1.99 -7.49 14.92
CA GLY A 77 -1.77 -8.94 14.80
C GLY A 77 -1.67 -9.46 13.35
N LYS A 78 -1.67 -8.57 12.36
CA LYS A 78 -1.27 -8.92 10.99
C LYS A 78 0.25 -8.86 10.88
N GLU A 79 0.84 -9.88 10.27
CA GLU A 79 2.27 -9.89 10.00
C GLU A 79 2.63 -8.81 8.98
N GLN A 80 3.77 -8.14 9.17
CA GLN A 80 4.35 -7.19 8.21
C GLN A 80 3.41 -6.04 7.80
N ALA A 81 2.55 -5.57 8.71
CA ALA A 81 1.73 -4.40 8.44
C ALA A 81 2.56 -3.12 8.60
N HIS A 82 2.44 -2.18 7.67
CA HIS A 82 3.00 -0.83 7.78
C HIS A 82 1.83 0.16 7.86
N VAL A 83 1.86 1.05 8.85
CA VAL A 83 0.82 2.07 9.03
C VAL A 83 1.45 3.45 9.01
N GLU A 84 0.84 4.34 8.21
CA GLU A 84 1.22 5.73 8.13
C GLU A 84 0.96 6.43 9.47
N THR A 85 1.95 7.18 9.94
CA THR A 85 1.86 7.91 11.21
C THR A 85 2.79 9.12 11.19
N ILE A 86 2.37 10.19 11.87
CA ILE A 86 3.13 11.44 11.98
C ILE A 86 4.48 11.24 12.68
N ASP A 87 4.54 10.29 13.60
CA ASP A 87 5.72 9.96 14.39
C ASP A 87 6.46 8.74 13.81
N GLY A 88 6.26 8.48 12.51
CA GLY A 88 6.86 7.35 11.82
C GLY A 88 8.36 7.54 11.65
N THR A 89 9.11 6.44 11.75
CA THR A 89 10.57 6.46 11.57
C THR A 89 10.99 6.12 10.15
N GLU A 90 10.14 5.41 9.40
CA GLU A 90 10.41 5.02 8.03
C GLU A 90 9.83 6.05 7.05
N ALA A 91 10.69 6.73 6.28
CA ALA A 91 10.28 7.72 5.29
C ALA A 91 10.01 7.08 3.92
N HIS A 92 8.86 7.40 3.33
CA HIS A 92 8.48 7.01 1.97
C HIS A 92 8.19 8.25 1.13
N TRP A 93 8.75 8.31 -0.08
CA TRP A 93 8.59 9.43 -1.02
C TRP A 93 7.51 9.16 -2.07
N ASP A 94 6.32 8.78 -1.60
CA ASP A 94 5.19 8.36 -2.42
C ASP A 94 3.88 9.06 -2.05
N GLN A 95 3.89 10.05 -1.15
CA GLN A 95 2.70 10.84 -0.83
C GLN A 95 2.36 11.78 -2.00
N PRO A 96 1.23 11.58 -2.68
CA PRO A 96 0.93 12.36 -3.88
C PRO A 96 0.60 13.82 -3.53
N ALA A 97 1.33 14.76 -4.13
CA ALA A 97 1.02 16.19 -4.05
C ALA A 97 0.30 16.67 -5.31
N ASN A 98 1.03 16.87 -6.41
CA ASN A 98 0.44 17.23 -7.71
C ASN A 98 1.41 16.92 -8.86
N ASN A 99 0.89 16.57 -10.04
CA ASN A 99 1.65 16.45 -11.29
C ASN A 99 2.97 15.65 -11.17
N ARG A 100 2.90 14.44 -10.58
CA ARG A 100 4.04 13.55 -10.32
C ARG A 100 5.07 14.12 -9.33
N VAL A 101 4.70 15.13 -8.55
CA VAL A 101 5.42 15.58 -7.35
C VAL A 101 4.92 14.77 -6.17
N PHE A 102 5.86 14.22 -5.42
CA PHE A 102 5.61 13.43 -4.22
C PHE A 102 6.29 14.06 -3.01
N GLN A 103 5.66 13.93 -1.85
CA GLN A 103 6.19 14.37 -0.57
C GLN A 103 6.57 13.16 0.28
N ALA A 104 7.37 13.40 1.31
CA ALA A 104 7.63 12.40 2.32
C ALA A 104 6.36 12.14 3.13
N ARG A 105 6.05 10.87 3.34
CA ARG A 105 5.19 10.40 4.44
C ARG A 105 5.99 9.43 5.28
N TYR A 106 5.54 9.23 6.51
CA TYR A 106 6.23 8.38 7.47
C TYR A 106 5.34 7.22 7.86
N SER A 107 5.95 6.05 8.05
CA SER A 107 5.24 4.87 8.50
C SER A 107 6.02 4.16 9.61
N ASN A 108 5.32 3.31 10.34
CA ASN A 108 5.90 2.36 11.27
C ASN A 108 5.43 0.95 10.92
N ALA A 109 6.33 -0.01 11.06
CA ALA A 109 5.96 -1.42 11.05
C ALA A 109 5.16 -1.73 12.32
N ILE A 110 3.97 -2.29 12.16
CA ILE A 110 3.21 -2.95 13.21
C ILE A 110 3.81 -4.34 13.37
N ASP A 111 4.94 -4.41 14.07
CA ASP A 111 5.52 -5.68 14.46
C ASP A 111 4.77 -6.24 15.68
N PRO A 112 4.26 -7.50 15.64
CA PRO A 112 3.75 -8.19 16.82
C PRO A 112 4.69 -8.14 18.03
N LEU A 113 6.02 -8.21 17.81
CA LEU A 113 7.04 -8.10 18.87
C LEU A 113 7.14 -6.68 19.43
N PHE A 114 7.07 -5.65 18.58
CA PHE A 114 7.18 -4.26 19.03
C PHE A 114 5.98 -3.86 19.90
N ASN A 115 4.78 -4.29 19.52
CA ASN A 115 3.59 -4.10 20.33
C ASN A 115 3.62 -4.90 21.64
N ALA A 116 4.15 -6.13 21.63
CA ALA A 116 4.32 -6.93 22.84
C ALA A 116 5.33 -6.29 23.82
N VAL A 117 6.43 -5.74 23.31
CA VAL A 117 7.42 -5.01 24.11
C VAL A 117 6.83 -3.71 24.65
N ALA A 118 6.11 -2.94 23.83
CA ALA A 118 5.48 -1.69 24.25
C ALA A 118 4.36 -1.91 25.29
N GLU A 119 3.54 -2.96 25.15
CA GLU A 119 2.54 -3.35 26.16
C GLU A 119 3.19 -3.90 27.44
N ALA A 120 4.26 -4.69 27.34
CA ALA A 120 5.02 -5.16 28.50
C ALA A 120 5.67 -3.99 29.26
N GLN A 121 6.25 -3.02 28.54
CA GLN A 121 6.84 -1.82 29.13
C GLN A 121 5.80 -0.90 29.76
N LYS A 122 4.58 -0.81 29.22
CA LYS A 122 3.45 -0.11 29.87
C LYS A 122 3.00 -0.79 31.17
N LYS A 123 3.07 -2.12 31.26
CA LYS A 123 2.77 -2.90 32.48
C LYS A 123 3.88 -2.86 33.54
N LEU A 124 5.07 -2.40 33.17
CA LEU A 124 6.26 -2.29 34.03
C LEU A 124 6.48 -0.89 34.62
N LYS A 125 5.70 0.12 34.21
CA LYS A 125 5.70 1.41 34.91
C LYS A 125 4.78 1.31 36.14
N PRO A 126 5.27 1.65 37.34
CA PRO A 126 4.51 1.54 38.59
C PRO A 126 3.31 2.49 38.63
#